data_AF-T1BXN7-F1
#
_entry.id   AF-T1BXN7-F1
#
_cell.length_a   1.000
_cell.length_b   1.000
_cell.length_c   1.000
_cell.angle_alpha   90.00
_cell.angle_beta   90.00
_cell.angle_gamma   90.00
#
_symmetry.space_group_name_H-M   'P 1'
#
loop_
_entity.id
_entity.type
_entity.pdbx_description
1 polymer ?
#
loop_
_entity_poly.entity_id
_entity_poly.type
_entity_poly.pdbx_seq_one_letter_code
_entity_poly.pdbx_strand_id
1 'polypeptide(L)'
;RISGHTGGMGAAIARRLQAAGHEVHAWNRSPGALQALVTAGVTVAPDAATAAAQPVVFSMLADDAAVFAVLEQGGALAAMAPDAVHVNMATISVAAAQKMQALHVQRGVGYVAAPVFGRPDAAAIRQATRAGGRRAGCADARAPAAGGHRPARVAVRR
;
A
#
# COMPACT_ATOMS: atom_id res chain seq x y z
N ARG A 1 -15.83 -9.57 22.45
CA ARG A 1 -14.62 -8.70 22.47
C ARG A 1 -13.76 -9.12 21.28
N ILE A 2 -13.72 -8.34 20.19
CA ILE A 2 -13.02 -8.71 18.94
C ILE A 2 -11.70 -7.94 18.90
N SER A 3 -10.59 -8.64 19.08
CA SER A 3 -9.21 -8.15 18.93
C SER A 3 -8.63 -8.80 17.66
N GLY A 4 -8.29 -8.06 16.60
CA GLY A 4 -7.67 -8.71 15.43
C GLY A 4 -7.03 -7.87 14.30
N HIS A 5 -5.68 -7.87 14.27
CA HIS A 5 -4.84 -8.31 13.13
C HIS A 5 -4.72 -7.56 11.78
N THR A 6 -4.66 -6.23 11.71
CA THR A 6 -4.42 -5.58 10.39
C THR A 6 -2.97 -5.47 9.96
N GLY A 7 -2.03 -5.69 10.90
CA GLY A 7 -0.65 -5.98 10.55
C GLY A 7 -0.52 -7.25 9.70
N GLY A 8 -1.49 -8.17 9.81
CA GLY A 8 -1.46 -9.49 9.19
C GLY A 8 -1.59 -9.47 7.67
N MET A 9 -2.44 -8.61 7.10
CA MET A 9 -2.69 -8.60 5.65
C MET A 9 -1.49 -8.05 4.87
N GLY A 10 -0.96 -6.89 5.25
CA GLY A 10 0.26 -6.39 4.61
C GLY A 10 1.44 -7.32 4.85
N ALA A 11 1.56 -7.94 6.04
CA ALA A 11 2.59 -8.95 6.25
C ALA A 11 2.40 -10.19 5.35
N ALA A 12 1.17 -10.64 5.11
CA ALA A 12 0.90 -11.76 4.20
C ALA A 12 1.24 -11.42 2.74
N ILE A 13 0.93 -10.20 2.30
CA ILE A 13 1.30 -9.70 0.97
C ILE A 13 2.84 -9.65 0.85
N ALA A 14 3.54 -9.08 1.82
CA ALA A 14 5.01 -9.04 1.85
C ALA A 14 5.64 -10.43 1.75
N ARG A 15 5.16 -11.38 2.55
CA ARG A 15 5.66 -12.76 2.49
C ARG A 15 5.43 -13.42 1.14
N ARG A 16 4.26 -13.21 0.53
CA ARG A 16 3.94 -13.77 -0.79
C ARG A 16 4.85 -13.21 -1.88
N LEU A 17 5.11 -11.91 -1.85
CA LEU A 17 5.98 -11.25 -2.81
C LEU A 17 7.43 -11.69 -2.65
N GLN A 18 7.90 -11.80 -1.41
CA GLN A 18 9.22 -12.32 -1.11
C GLN A 18 9.37 -13.79 -1.55
N ALA A 19 8.36 -14.64 -1.28
CA ALA A 19 8.34 -16.03 -1.72
C ALA A 19 8.29 -16.17 -3.26
N ALA A 20 7.74 -15.18 -3.96
CA ALA A 20 7.75 -15.10 -5.42
C ALA A 20 9.07 -14.55 -6.00
N GLY A 21 10.08 -14.30 -5.16
CA GLY A 21 11.42 -13.85 -5.58
C GLY A 21 11.53 -12.34 -5.78
N HIS A 22 10.58 -11.54 -5.29
CA HIS A 22 10.71 -10.09 -5.31
C HIS A 22 11.51 -9.58 -4.13
N GLU A 23 12.24 -8.48 -4.33
CA GLU A 23 12.86 -7.72 -3.25
C GLU A 23 11.77 -6.88 -2.56
N VAL A 24 11.54 -7.14 -1.28
CA VAL A 24 10.49 -6.48 -0.52
C VAL A 24 11.06 -5.58 0.57
N HIS A 25 10.64 -4.31 0.55
CA HIS A 25 10.91 -3.34 1.60
C HIS A 25 9.62 -3.10 2.39
N ALA A 26 9.67 -3.31 3.70
CA ALA A 26 8.53 -3.13 4.59
C ALA A 26 8.82 -2.09 5.67
N TRP A 27 7.83 -1.27 5.94
CA TRP A 27 7.85 -0.36 7.08
C TRP A 27 6.51 -0.40 7.79
N ASN A 28 6.56 -0.27 9.11
CA ASN A 28 5.40 -0.04 9.94
C ASN A 28 5.77 0.90 11.08
N ARG A 29 4.79 1.70 11.54
CA ARG A 29 4.94 2.58 12.71
C ARG A 29 5.27 1.78 13.98
N SER A 30 4.72 0.56 14.10
CA SER A 30 4.98 -0.34 15.22
C SER A 30 5.93 -1.47 14.79
N PRO A 31 7.17 -1.52 15.32
CA PRO A 31 8.19 -2.49 14.91
C PRO A 31 7.79 -3.96 15.13
N GLY A 32 6.95 -4.25 16.13
CA GLY A 32 6.54 -5.62 16.46
C GLY A 32 5.85 -6.37 15.31
N ALA A 33 5.20 -5.65 14.38
CA ALA A 33 4.57 -6.26 13.21
C ALA A 33 5.57 -6.72 12.13
N LEU A 34 6.82 -6.26 12.21
CA LEU A 34 7.86 -6.51 11.20
C LEU A 34 8.78 -7.68 11.59
N GLN A 35 8.82 -8.10 12.85
CA GLN A 35 9.68 -9.20 13.30
C GLN A 35 9.44 -10.49 12.49
N ALA A 36 8.18 -10.85 12.25
CA ALA A 36 7.82 -12.01 11.44
C ALA A 36 8.18 -11.88 9.95
N LEU A 37 8.47 -10.67 9.46
CA LEU A 37 8.86 -10.41 8.07
C LEU A 37 10.37 -10.51 7.87
N VAL A 38 11.17 -10.13 8.88
CA VAL A 38 12.63 -10.30 8.84
C VAL A 38 12.99 -11.77 8.64
N THR A 39 12.35 -12.68 9.38
CA THR A 39 12.57 -14.14 9.22
C THR A 39 12.16 -14.65 7.84
N ALA A 40 11.29 -13.93 7.13
CA ALA A 40 10.86 -14.28 5.78
C ALA A 40 11.77 -13.69 4.68
N GLY A 41 12.84 -12.97 5.03
CA GLY A 41 13.77 -12.35 4.07
C GLY A 41 13.34 -10.97 3.58
N VAL A 42 12.36 -10.34 4.22
CA VAL A 42 11.90 -8.97 3.89
C VAL A 42 12.81 -7.94 4.54
N THR A 43 13.24 -6.94 3.78
CA THR A 43 14.03 -5.81 4.27
C THR A 43 13.14 -4.86 5.05
N VAL A 44 13.51 -4.56 6.31
CA VAL A 44 12.82 -3.56 7.12
C VAL A 44 13.43 -2.19 6.87
N ALA A 45 12.65 -1.29 6.29
CA ALA A 45 13.04 0.10 6.09
C ALA A 45 12.94 0.89 7.41
N PRO A 46 13.84 1.87 7.64
CA PRO A 46 13.87 2.66 8.87
C PRO A 46 12.67 3.62 8.97
N ASP A 47 12.16 4.08 7.83
CA ASP A 47 11.03 5.01 7.74
C ASP A 47 10.15 4.72 6.51
N ALA A 48 9.00 5.40 6.48
CA ALA A 48 8.02 5.26 5.40
C ALA A 48 8.52 5.79 4.05
N ALA A 49 9.40 6.79 4.06
CA ALA A 49 9.93 7.39 2.84
C ALA A 49 10.88 6.43 2.14
N THR A 50 11.79 5.82 2.89
CA THR A 50 12.71 4.78 2.42
C THR A 50 11.95 3.57 1.88
N ALA A 51 10.89 3.14 2.57
CA ALA A 51 10.02 2.07 2.06
C ALA A 51 9.29 2.44 0.76
N ALA A 52 8.96 3.72 0.58
CA ALA A 52 8.23 4.21 -0.59
C ALA A 52 9.12 4.54 -1.79
N ALA A 53 10.45 4.51 -1.65
CA ALA A 53 11.42 4.75 -2.72
C ALA A 53 11.55 3.57 -3.70
N GLN A 54 10.45 2.86 -3.98
CA GLN A 54 10.41 1.67 -4.80
C GLN A 54 9.49 1.88 -6.02
N PRO A 55 9.69 1.14 -7.14
CA PRO A 55 8.88 1.31 -8.35
C PRO A 55 7.39 1.00 -8.13
N VAL A 56 7.08 0.07 -7.22
CA VAL A 56 5.72 -0.29 -6.83
C VAL A 56 5.58 -0.24 -5.31
N VAL A 57 4.64 0.59 -4.85
CA VAL A 57 4.39 0.80 -3.42
C VAL A 57 2.97 0.37 -3.08
N PHE A 58 2.81 -0.51 -2.09
CA PHE A 58 1.52 -0.81 -1.49
C PHE A 58 1.42 -0.15 -0.12
N SER A 59 0.34 0.60 0.10
CA SER A 59 0.00 1.09 1.43
C SER A 59 -1.34 0.54 1.88
N MET A 60 -1.41 0.11 3.13
CA MET A 60 -2.67 -0.25 3.76
C MET A 60 -2.74 0.54 5.05
N LEU A 61 -3.21 1.78 4.96
CA LEU A 61 -3.21 2.76 6.04
C LEU A 61 -4.51 2.80 6.83
N ALA A 62 -4.46 3.50 7.97
CA ALA A 62 -5.48 3.35 8.97
C ALA A 62 -6.81 4.02 8.58
N ASP A 63 -6.67 5.29 8.27
CA ASP A 63 -7.74 6.23 8.01
C ASP A 63 -7.13 7.36 7.16
N ASP A 64 -7.98 8.32 6.78
CA ASP A 64 -7.59 9.50 6.02
C ASP A 64 -6.41 10.24 6.69
N ALA A 65 -6.46 10.42 8.01
CA ALA A 65 -5.42 11.12 8.74
C ALA A 65 -4.07 10.39 8.67
N ALA A 66 -4.06 9.07 8.82
CA ALA A 66 -2.87 8.25 8.69
C ALA A 66 -2.32 8.22 7.25
N VAL A 67 -3.19 8.31 6.24
CA VAL A 67 -2.80 8.46 4.83
C VAL A 67 -2.05 9.78 4.64
N PHE A 68 -2.64 10.92 5.03
CA PHE A 68 -1.99 12.22 4.87
C PHE A 68 -0.74 12.36 5.74
N ALA A 69 -0.78 11.90 6.99
CA ALA A 69 0.34 11.99 7.92
C ALA A 69 1.59 11.28 7.39
N VAL A 70 1.44 10.25 6.57
CA VAL A 70 2.61 9.49 6.11
C VAL A 70 2.94 9.69 4.63
N LEU A 71 1.94 9.77 3.75
CA LEU A 71 2.19 10.00 2.33
C LEU A 71 2.55 11.45 2.05
N GLU A 72 1.81 12.39 2.62
CA GLU A 72 2.02 13.82 2.40
C GLU A 72 3.04 14.37 3.42
N GLN A 73 2.68 14.39 4.70
CA GLN A 73 3.52 15.01 5.76
C GLN A 73 4.79 14.21 6.03
N GLY A 74 4.71 12.88 6.05
CA GLY A 74 5.84 11.99 6.28
C GLY A 74 6.74 11.77 5.06
N GLY A 75 6.50 12.48 3.95
CA GLY A 75 7.37 12.49 2.78
C GLY A 75 7.37 11.24 1.91
N ALA A 76 6.53 10.23 2.20
CA ALA A 76 6.57 8.99 1.42
C ALA A 76 6.18 9.19 -0.05
N LEU A 77 5.24 10.09 -0.36
CA LEU A 77 4.95 10.46 -1.75
C LEU A 77 6.09 11.26 -2.40
N ALA A 78 6.89 11.98 -1.62
CA ALA A 78 8.05 12.71 -2.13
C ALA A 78 9.25 11.80 -2.44
N ALA A 79 9.34 10.66 -1.76
CA ALA A 79 10.38 9.66 -2.02
C ALA A 79 10.10 8.77 -3.23
N MET A 80 8.86 8.76 -3.74
CA MET A 80 8.49 7.99 -4.94
C MET A 80 9.08 8.64 -6.20
N ALA A 81 9.74 7.84 -7.04
CA ALA A 81 10.22 8.30 -8.33
C ALA A 81 9.04 8.63 -9.27
N PRO A 82 9.21 9.58 -10.22
CA PRO A 82 8.30 9.69 -11.36
C PRO A 82 8.12 8.33 -12.03
N ASP A 83 6.92 8.06 -12.54
CA ASP A 83 6.49 6.79 -13.13
C ASP A 83 6.31 5.59 -12.17
N ALA A 84 6.64 5.73 -10.87
CA ALA A 84 6.29 4.74 -9.86
C ALA A 84 4.77 4.59 -9.73
N VAL A 85 4.32 3.45 -9.19
CA VAL A 85 2.89 3.17 -8.95
C VAL A 85 2.65 2.98 -7.46
N HIS A 86 1.77 3.79 -6.90
CA HIS A 86 1.27 3.62 -5.55
C HIS A 86 -0.14 3.02 -5.55
N VAL A 87 -0.26 1.83 -4.96
CA VAL A 87 -1.51 1.13 -4.71
C VAL A 87 -1.96 1.38 -3.27
N ASN A 88 -2.97 2.22 -3.12
CA ASN A 88 -3.60 2.48 -1.83
C ASN A 88 -4.70 1.45 -1.57
N MET A 89 -4.45 0.59 -0.59
CA MET A 89 -5.36 -0.45 -0.12
C MET A 89 -6.15 -0.03 1.13
N ALA A 90 -5.92 1.19 1.63
CA ALA A 90 -6.68 1.75 2.73
C ALA A 90 -8.11 2.09 2.30
N THR A 91 -9.07 1.81 3.18
CA THR A 91 -10.42 2.34 3.06
C THR A 91 -10.44 3.77 3.57
N ILE A 92 -10.41 4.73 2.64
CA ILE A 92 -10.44 6.17 2.93
C ILE A 92 -11.68 6.83 2.32
N SER A 93 -11.98 8.06 2.75
CA SER A 93 -13.05 8.85 2.15
C SER A 93 -12.78 9.14 0.67
N VAL A 94 -13.86 9.39 -0.08
CA VAL A 94 -13.78 9.79 -1.50
C VAL A 94 -12.97 11.08 -1.65
N ALA A 95 -13.19 12.06 -0.76
CA ALA A 95 -12.45 13.31 -0.77
C ALA A 95 -10.94 13.10 -0.55
N ALA A 96 -10.58 12.21 0.38
CA ALA A 96 -9.18 11.87 0.61
C ALA A 96 -8.55 11.17 -0.60
N ALA A 97 -9.26 10.23 -1.22
CA ALA A 97 -8.79 9.54 -2.43
C ALA A 97 -8.59 10.51 -3.61
N GLN A 98 -9.50 11.47 -3.80
CA GLN A 98 -9.37 12.51 -4.83
C GLN A 98 -8.18 13.43 -4.58
N LYS A 99 -7.99 13.90 -3.34
CA LYS A 99 -6.83 14.71 -2.97
C LYS A 99 -5.53 13.92 -3.20
N MET A 100 -5.49 12.64 -2.84
CA MET A 100 -4.34 11.78 -3.09
C MET A 100 -4.05 11.62 -4.57
N GLN A 101 -5.06 11.30 -5.39
CA GLN A 101 -4.89 11.22 -6.83
C GLN A 101 -4.28 12.51 -7.41
N ALA A 102 -4.76 13.68 -7.00
CA ALA A 102 -4.24 14.97 -7.47
C ALA A 102 -2.76 15.16 -7.10
N LEU A 103 -2.38 14.85 -5.86
CA LEU A 103 -1.00 14.96 -5.39
C LEU A 103 -0.06 13.97 -6.11
N HIS A 104 -0.54 12.77 -6.45
CA HIS A 104 0.25 11.80 -7.23
C HIS A 104 0.46 12.27 -8.67
N VAL A 105 -0.59 12.83 -9.30
CA VAL A 105 -0.51 13.40 -10.66
C VAL A 105 0.51 14.54 -10.72
N GLN A 106 0.50 15.44 -9.73
CA GLN A 106 1.47 16.55 -9.65
C GLN A 106 2.93 16.07 -9.59
N ARG A 107 3.16 14.83 -9.14
CA ARG A 107 4.48 14.20 -9.02
C ARG A 107 4.81 13.24 -10.15
N GLY A 108 3.91 13.03 -11.11
CA GLY A 108 4.08 12.02 -12.16
C GLY A 108 4.04 10.58 -11.63
N VAL A 109 3.44 10.36 -10.46
CA VAL A 109 3.30 9.03 -9.84
C VAL A 109 1.91 8.48 -10.19
N GLY A 110 1.83 7.19 -10.54
CA GLY A 110 0.56 6.49 -10.73
C GLY A 110 -0.13 6.25 -9.39
N TYR A 111 -1.44 6.46 -9.32
CA TYR A 111 -2.24 6.17 -8.14
C TYR A 111 -3.34 5.17 -8.46
N VAL A 112 -3.47 4.15 -7.61
CA VAL A 112 -4.52 3.13 -7.69
C VAL A 112 -5.22 3.05 -6.35
N ALA A 113 -6.52 3.35 -6.33
CA ALA A 113 -7.36 3.09 -5.16
C ALA A 113 -7.92 1.67 -5.24
N ALA A 114 -7.40 0.79 -4.38
CA ALA A 114 -7.78 -0.62 -4.27
C ALA A 114 -8.16 -0.98 -2.82
N PRO A 115 -9.14 -0.28 -2.21
CA PRO A 115 -9.53 -0.50 -0.83
C PRO A 115 -9.96 -1.95 -0.61
N VAL A 116 -9.45 -2.58 0.44
CA VAL A 116 -9.82 -3.95 0.81
C VAL A 116 -10.98 -3.89 1.82
N PHE A 117 -12.19 -4.16 1.33
CA PHE A 117 -13.36 -4.39 2.17
C PHE A 117 -13.41 -5.88 2.58
N GLY A 118 -13.68 -6.19 3.85
CA GLY A 118 -14.01 -7.57 4.23
C GLY A 118 -15.38 -7.94 3.64
N ARG A 119 -15.67 -9.10 3.04
CA ARG A 119 -14.88 -10.31 2.76
C ARG A 119 -14.09 -10.17 1.43
N PRO A 120 -12.83 -10.63 1.32
CA PRO A 120 -11.96 -10.64 0.13
C PRO A 120 -12.44 -11.11 -1.26
N ASP A 121 -13.75 -11.17 -1.49
CA ASP A 121 -14.33 -11.50 -2.79
C ASP A 121 -14.88 -10.28 -3.54
N ALA A 122 -14.65 -9.05 -3.06
CA ALA A 122 -15.13 -7.83 -3.74
C ALA A 122 -14.18 -6.63 -3.55
N ALA A 123 -12.99 -6.69 -4.13
CA ALA A 123 -12.18 -5.49 -4.36
C ALA A 123 -12.58 -4.87 -5.71
N ALA A 124 -13.52 -3.93 -5.70
CA ALA A 124 -13.81 -3.14 -6.89
C ALA A 124 -12.67 -2.12 -7.10
N ILE A 125 -11.75 -2.43 -8.01
CA ILE A 125 -10.70 -1.50 -8.46
C ILE A 125 -11.37 -0.34 -9.19
N ARG A 126 -11.30 0.88 -8.63
CA ARG A 126 -11.65 2.09 -9.39
C ARG A 126 -10.42 2.55 -10.17
N GLN A 127 -10.66 2.72 -11.48
CA GLN A 127 -9.73 2.96 -12.58
C GLN A 127 -8.41 3.67 -12.22
N ALA A 128 -7.29 3.08 -12.63
CA ALA A 128 -5.97 3.71 -12.60
C ALA A 128 -5.89 4.80 -13.68
N THR A 129 -5.56 6.03 -13.26
CA THR A 129 -5.25 7.13 -14.19
C THR A 129 -3.76 7.42 -14.14
N ARG A 130 -3.04 7.10 -15.22
CA ARG A 130 -1.64 7.53 -15.41
C ARG A 130 -1.62 8.92 -16.04
N ALA A 131 -0.79 9.82 -15.52
CA ALA A 131 -0.46 11.05 -16.23
C ALA A 131 0.20 10.67 -17.57
N GLY A 132 -0.48 10.97 -18.69
CA GLY A 132 -0.11 10.50 -20.04
C GLY A 132 -1.18 9.68 -20.79
N GLY A 133 -2.37 9.49 -20.21
CA GLY A 133 -3.56 9.05 -20.96
C GLY A 133 -3.70 7.55 -21.25
N ARG A 134 -2.73 6.71 -20.87
CA ARG A 134 -2.89 5.25 -20.99
C ARG A 134 -3.50 4.64 -19.73
N ARG A 135 -4.70 4.06 -19.90
CA ARG A 135 -5.42 3.26 -18.91
C ARG A 135 -4.67 1.95 -18.69
N ALA A 136 -4.17 1.69 -17.48
CA ALA A 136 -3.65 0.38 -17.11
C ALA A 136 -4.73 -0.36 -16.29
N GLY A 137 -5.34 -1.39 -16.89
CA GLY A 137 -6.26 -2.28 -16.20
C GLY A 137 -5.48 -3.35 -15.43
N CYS A 138 -5.77 -3.54 -14.14
CA CYS A 138 -5.30 -4.69 -13.37
C CYS A 138 -6.47 -5.69 -13.29
N ALA A 139 -6.25 -6.93 -13.73
CA ALA A 139 -7.26 -7.96 -13.86
C ALA A 139 -7.71 -8.55 -12.51
N ASP A 140 -8.95 -9.07 -12.50
CA ASP A 140 -9.68 -9.68 -11.39
C ASP A 140 -8.87 -10.71 -10.61
N ALA A 141 -8.79 -10.54 -9.28
CA ALA A 141 -8.26 -11.53 -8.36
C ALA A 141 -9.21 -11.66 -7.16
N ARG A 142 -9.90 -12.80 -7.08
CA ARG A 142 -10.90 -13.13 -6.05
C ARG A 142 -10.34 -14.15 -5.07
N ALA A 143 -10.41 -13.92 -3.74
CA ALA A 143 -10.23 -14.95 -2.69
C ALA A 143 -10.30 -14.34 -1.27
N PRO A 144 -10.75 -15.06 -0.21
CA PRO A 144 -11.95 -14.80 0.63
C PRO A 144 -11.72 -14.29 2.09
N ALA A 145 -12.75 -13.59 2.59
CA ALA A 145 -13.21 -13.23 3.97
C ALA A 145 -12.34 -12.78 5.20
N ALA A 146 -12.69 -11.57 5.74
CA ALA A 146 -12.48 -10.96 7.09
C ALA A 146 -11.14 -10.21 7.38
N GLY A 147 -11.01 -9.02 8.02
CA GLY A 147 -11.87 -8.00 8.64
C GLY A 147 -11.15 -7.31 9.84
N GLY A 148 -10.79 -6.00 9.78
CA GLY A 148 -10.76 -5.06 10.96
C GLY A 148 -9.48 -4.53 11.67
N HIS A 149 -8.78 -3.56 11.07
CA HIS A 149 -7.91 -2.42 11.53
C HIS A 149 -6.51 -2.42 12.29
N ARG A 150 -5.54 -1.55 11.82
CA ARG A 150 -4.07 -1.26 12.07
C ARG A 150 -3.01 -1.59 10.97
N PRO A 151 -2.35 -0.59 10.35
CA PRO A 151 -1.80 -0.69 8.99
C PRO A 151 -0.54 -1.54 8.81
N ALA A 152 -0.40 -2.23 7.67
CA ALA A 152 0.84 -2.87 7.22
C ALA A 152 1.16 -2.45 5.78
N ARG A 153 2.44 -2.29 5.44
CA ARG A 153 2.87 -1.79 4.13
C ARG A 153 3.95 -2.65 3.52
N VAL A 154 3.90 -2.75 2.21
CA VAL A 154 4.75 -3.63 1.42
C VAL A 154 5.17 -2.86 0.18
N ALA A 155 6.44 -2.72 -0.08
CA ALA A 155 6.94 -2.19 -1.34
C ALA A 155 7.74 -3.28 -2.06
N VAL A 156 7.58 -3.37 -3.38
CA VAL A 156 8.07 -4.48 -4.19
C VAL A 156 8.95 -3.95 -5.30
N ARG A 157 10.15 -4.52 -5.42
CA ARG A 157 11.08 -4.33 -6.54
C ARG A 157 11.33 -5.69 -7.21
N ARG A 158 11.38 -5.71 -8.54
CA ARG A 158 11.87 -6.87 -9.30
C ARG A 158 13.39 -6.77 -9.44
#